data_AF-A0AAD4PUN5-F1
#
_entry.id   AF-A0AAD4PUN5-F1
#
_cell.length_a   1.000
_cell.length_b   1.000
_cell.length_c   1.000
_cell.angle_alpha   90.00
_cell.angle_beta   90.00
_cell.angle_gamma   90.00
#
_symmetry.space_group_name_H-M   'P 1'
#
loop_
_entity.id
_entity.type
_entity.pdbx_description
1 polymer ?
#
loop_
_entity_poly.entity_id
_entity_poly.type
_entity_poly.pdbx_seq_one_letter_code
_entity_poly.pdbx_strand_id
1 'polypeptide(L)'
;MSDDGSKRPSFIRRSRYGILGESYQILRVVQFMTLITIIGLTANFVAKIVDDNTSPPALLISILALVCLAALYLIILAILFWDQKVTYTWALAFDSVILAGLLIIAVIAGKPLSYVKCNDIGGSGDASAFASTLASFLNTVSGKVIYTDFIAASKQICNEMKAIWGLVIASCIFFAFTVLTGVILFFFSRRAKKGEPLGP
;
A
#
# COMPACT_ATOMS: atom_id res chain seq x y z
N MET A 1 33.20 33.35 18.01
CA MET A 1 33.60 32.83 16.68
C MET A 1 33.05 31.42 16.56
N SER A 2 32.05 31.10 15.75
CA SER A 2 31.40 31.85 14.68
C SER A 2 29.97 31.35 14.54
N ASP A 3 29.07 32.30 14.28
CA ASP A 3 27.77 32.11 13.65
C ASP A 3 27.84 31.16 12.45
N ASP A 4 26.93 30.19 12.41
CA ASP A 4 26.26 29.85 11.16
C ASP A 4 24.77 29.67 11.43
N GLY A 5 24.07 30.79 11.32
CA GLY A 5 22.62 30.90 11.29
C GLY A 5 22.03 30.29 10.03
N SER A 6 22.12 28.97 9.89
CA SER A 6 21.29 28.24 8.95
C SER A 6 19.85 28.22 9.48
N LYS A 7 19.06 29.22 9.06
CA LYS A 7 17.60 29.25 9.17
C LYS A 7 17.04 28.03 8.43
N ARG A 8 17.06 26.87 9.08
CA ARG A 8 16.27 25.72 8.63
C ARG A 8 14.79 26.10 8.73
N PRO A 9 13.99 25.86 7.68
CA PRO A 9 12.58 26.17 7.70
C PRO A 9 11.93 25.52 8.93
N SER A 10 11.06 26.26 9.61
CA SER A 10 10.38 25.88 10.87
C SER A 10 9.59 24.57 10.81
N PHE A 11 9.47 23.99 9.62
CA PHE A 11 8.89 22.69 9.33
C PHE A 11 9.78 21.50 9.76
N ILE A 12 11.09 21.70 9.90
CA ILE A 12 12.05 20.66 10.32
C ILE A 12 12.39 20.87 11.79
N ARG A 13 11.43 20.62 12.67
CA ARG A 13 11.67 20.60 14.11
C ARG A 13 12.21 19.22 14.47
N ARG A 14 13.51 19.16 14.83
CA ARG A 14 14.23 17.94 15.21
C ARG A 14 13.44 17.18 16.29
N SER A 15 12.91 16.02 15.93
CA SER A 15 12.13 15.16 16.83
C SER A 15 12.99 14.69 18.01
N ARG A 16 12.41 14.60 19.23
CA ARG A 16 13.07 14.08 20.44
C ARG A 16 13.60 12.64 20.31
N TYR A 17 13.33 11.97 19.18
CA TYR A 17 13.70 10.58 18.88
C TYR A 17 14.81 10.43 17.83
N GLY A 18 15.52 11.50 17.47
CA GLY A 18 16.68 11.45 16.56
C GLY A 18 16.32 11.02 15.13
N ILE A 19 17.29 10.42 14.41
CA ILE A 19 17.17 10.03 12.99
C ILE A 19 16.04 9.01 12.73
N LEU A 20 15.67 8.24 13.77
CA LEU A 20 14.60 7.24 13.71
C LEU A 20 13.22 7.90 13.58
N GLY A 21 13.01 9.05 14.23
CA GLY A 21 11.75 9.81 14.11
C GLY A 21 11.60 10.49 12.74
N GLU A 22 12.70 11.03 12.22
CA GLU A 22 12.72 11.69 10.90
C GLU A 22 12.53 10.69 9.76
N SER A 23 13.24 9.55 9.80
CA SER A 23 13.08 8.47 8.82
C SER A 23 11.66 7.88 8.81
N TYR A 24 11.03 7.75 9.98
CA TYR A 24 9.64 7.29 10.08
C TYR A 24 8.65 8.23 9.39
N GLN A 25 8.80 9.55 9.55
CA GLN A 25 7.94 10.51 8.84
C GLN A 25 8.16 10.48 7.33
N ILE A 26 9.41 10.36 6.87
CA ILE A 26 9.71 10.25 5.43
C ILE A 26 9.05 8.98 4.85
N LEU A 27 9.16 7.84 5.54
CA LEU A 27 8.51 6.59 5.12
C LEU A 27 7.00 6.74 5.02
N ARG A 28 6.35 7.46 5.95
CA ARG A 28 4.91 7.74 5.90
C ARG A 28 4.51 8.56 4.67
N VAL A 29 5.32 9.54 4.26
CA VAL A 29 5.08 10.32 3.04
C VAL A 29 5.22 9.44 1.79
N VAL A 30 6.26 8.61 1.72
CA VAL A 30 6.47 7.68 0.60
C VAL A 30 5.34 6.64 0.51
N GLN A 31 4.87 6.12 1.64
CA GLN A 31 3.68 5.25 1.72
C GLN A 31 2.45 5.96 1.14
N PHE A 32 2.20 7.20 1.56
CA PHE A 32 1.05 7.97 1.07
C PHE A 32 1.10 8.17 -0.45
N MET A 33 2.24 8.59 -1.00
CA MET A 33 2.42 8.76 -2.44
C MET A 33 2.22 7.45 -3.22
N THR A 34 2.68 6.34 -2.64
CA THR A 34 2.49 5.00 -3.22
C THR A 34 1.00 4.64 -3.25
N LEU A 35 0.27 4.83 -2.15
CA LEU A 35 -1.18 4.55 -2.08
C LEU A 35 -1.99 5.41 -3.06
N ILE A 36 -1.67 6.70 -3.22
CA ILE A 36 -2.34 7.57 -4.20
C ILE A 36 -2.11 7.06 -5.63
N THR A 37 -0.91 6.56 -5.92
CA THR A 37 -0.61 5.94 -7.21
C THR A 37 -1.43 4.67 -7.44
N ILE A 38 -1.61 3.82 -6.41
CA ILE A 38 -2.52 2.66 -6.49
C ILE A 38 -3.94 3.11 -6.78
N ILE A 39 -4.44 4.13 -6.08
CA ILE A 39 -5.79 4.66 -6.28
C ILE A 39 -5.96 5.15 -7.72
N GLY A 40 -5.01 5.93 -8.25
CA GLY A 40 -5.07 6.45 -9.62
C GLY A 40 -5.06 5.35 -10.69
N LEU A 41 -4.15 4.37 -10.58
CA LEU A 41 -4.08 3.24 -11.50
C LEU A 41 -5.34 2.36 -11.43
N THR A 42 -5.85 2.12 -10.22
CA THR A 42 -7.05 1.31 -10.00
C THR A 42 -8.31 2.02 -10.48
N ALA A 43 -8.44 3.34 -10.26
CA ALA A 43 -9.58 4.12 -10.71
C ALA A 43 -9.67 4.18 -12.24
N ASN A 44 -8.54 4.35 -12.92
CA ASN A 44 -8.50 4.29 -14.39
C ASN A 44 -8.93 2.92 -14.91
N PHE A 45 -8.50 1.85 -14.24
CA PHE A 45 -8.90 0.50 -14.60
C PHE A 45 -10.40 0.25 -14.37
N VAL A 46 -10.97 0.74 -13.26
CA VAL A 46 -12.41 0.65 -12.98
C VAL A 46 -13.22 1.47 -13.99
N ALA A 47 -12.76 2.66 -14.38
CA ALA A 47 -13.44 3.49 -15.37
C ALA A 47 -13.60 2.75 -16.71
N LYS A 48 -12.55 2.06 -17.18
CA LYS A 48 -12.60 1.23 -18.39
C LYS A 48 -13.61 0.07 -18.26
N ILE A 49 -13.70 -0.57 -17.09
CA ILE A 49 -14.65 -1.68 -16.86
C ILE A 49 -16.11 -1.21 -16.87
N VAL A 50 -16.36 -0.03 -16.30
CA VAL A 50 -17.71 0.56 -16.22
C VAL A 50 -18.15 1.06 -17.60
N ASP A 51 -17.25 1.62 -18.39
CA ASP A 51 -17.52 2.02 -19.79
C ASP A 51 -17.95 0.80 -20.63
N ASP A 52 -17.36 -0.36 -20.36
CA ASP A 52 -17.71 -1.64 -20.97
C ASP A 52 -19.02 -2.27 -20.42
N ASN A 53 -19.79 -1.58 -19.56
CA ASN A 53 -21.06 -2.06 -18.98
C ASN A 53 -20.96 -3.38 -18.18
N THR A 54 -19.79 -3.67 -17.61
CA THR A 54 -19.57 -4.90 -16.83
C THR A 54 -19.30 -4.63 -15.36
N SER A 55 -19.62 -5.60 -14.50
CA SER A 55 -19.39 -5.48 -13.07
C SER A 55 -17.91 -5.72 -12.72
N PRO A 56 -17.25 -4.78 -12.01
CA PRO A 56 -15.85 -4.95 -11.64
C PRO A 56 -15.65 -6.11 -10.64
N PRO A 57 -14.54 -6.86 -10.76
CA PRO A 57 -14.25 -8.00 -9.90
C PRO A 57 -14.04 -7.55 -8.45
N ALA A 58 -14.55 -8.37 -7.51
CA ALA A 58 -14.55 -8.07 -6.08
C ALA A 58 -13.15 -7.75 -5.50
N LEU A 59 -12.09 -8.32 -6.10
CA LEU A 59 -10.70 -8.02 -5.70
C LEU A 59 -10.31 -6.56 -5.92
N LEU A 60 -10.69 -5.95 -7.05
CA LEU A 60 -10.36 -4.55 -7.33
C LEU A 60 -11.09 -3.61 -6.37
N ILE A 61 -12.36 -3.91 -6.13
CA ILE A 61 -13.18 -3.14 -5.19
C ILE A 61 -12.58 -3.23 -3.79
N SER A 62 -12.12 -4.43 -3.39
CA SER A 62 -11.46 -4.66 -2.10
C SER A 62 -10.14 -3.91 -1.98
N ILE A 63 -9.29 -3.94 -3.02
CA ILE A 63 -8.05 -3.16 -3.09
C ILE A 63 -8.37 -1.68 -2.93
N LEU A 64 -9.26 -1.15 -3.76
CA LEU A 64 -9.63 0.27 -3.80
C LEU A 64 -10.16 0.74 -2.44
N ALA A 65 -11.07 -0.02 -1.82
CA ALA A 65 -11.61 0.30 -0.50
C ALA A 65 -10.51 0.34 0.58
N LEU A 66 -9.63 -0.67 0.61
CA LEU A 66 -8.56 -0.75 1.60
C LEU A 66 -7.54 0.38 1.42
N VAL A 67 -7.12 0.68 0.19
CA VAL A 67 -6.14 1.75 -0.06
C VAL A 67 -6.71 3.14 0.21
N CYS A 68 -8.01 3.36 -0.04
CA CYS A 68 -8.69 4.60 0.32
C CYS A 68 -8.76 4.78 1.85
N LEU A 69 -9.14 3.73 2.59
CA LEU A 69 -9.12 3.77 4.06
C LEU A 69 -7.71 3.98 4.62
N ALA A 70 -6.71 3.31 4.05
CA ALA A 70 -5.32 3.48 4.44
C ALA A 70 -4.81 4.90 4.17
N ALA A 71 -5.17 5.50 3.02
CA ALA A 71 -4.81 6.88 2.70
C ALA A 71 -5.45 7.89 3.68
N LEU A 72 -6.73 7.73 3.99
CA LEU A 72 -7.41 8.56 5.01
C LEU A 72 -6.77 8.42 6.39
N TYR A 73 -6.43 7.19 6.79
CA TYR A 73 -5.71 6.93 8.04
C TYR A 73 -4.37 7.65 8.08
N LEU A 74 -3.57 7.60 7.01
CA LEU A 74 -2.28 8.31 6.95
C LEU A 74 -2.44 9.83 7.07
N ILE A 75 -3.49 10.41 6.47
CA ILE A 75 -3.78 11.85 6.59
C ILE A 75 -4.12 12.21 8.04
N ILE A 76 -5.04 11.47 8.67
CA ILE A 76 -5.42 11.70 10.07
C ILE A 76 -4.19 11.57 10.98
N LEU A 77 -3.35 10.55 10.74
CA LEU A 77 -2.15 10.32 11.52
C LEU A 77 -1.13 11.45 11.32
N ALA A 78 -0.97 11.99 10.11
CA ALA A 78 -0.11 13.12 9.83
C ALA A 78 -0.53 14.37 10.62
N ILE A 79 -1.84 14.67 10.66
CA ILE A 79 -2.39 15.78 11.45
C ILE A 79 -2.12 15.54 12.95
N LEU A 80 -2.40 14.34 13.45
CA LEU A 80 -2.25 14.04 14.87
C LEU A 80 -0.77 14.03 15.31
N PHE A 81 0.16 13.70 14.40
CA PHE A 81 1.61 13.87 14.61
C PHE A 81 2.02 15.33 14.72
N TRP A 82 1.42 16.21 13.91
CA TRP A 82 1.63 17.66 14.04
C TRP A 82 1.25 18.15 15.43
N ASP A 83 0.14 17.64 15.95
CA ASP A 83 -0.38 17.95 17.26
C ASP A 83 0.41 17.33 18.42
N GLN A 84 1.40 16.46 18.16
CA GLN A 84 2.20 15.74 19.17
C GLN A 84 1.37 14.90 20.16
N LYS A 85 0.10 14.60 19.85
CA LYS A 85 -0.83 13.87 20.74
C LYS A 85 -0.84 12.36 20.52
N VAL A 86 -0.16 11.84 19.49
CA VAL A 86 -0.17 10.41 19.17
C VAL A 86 0.78 9.62 20.07
N THR A 87 0.23 8.66 20.80
CA THR A 87 1.03 7.57 21.36
C THR A 87 1.37 6.59 20.25
N TYR A 88 2.68 6.38 19.99
CA TYR A 88 3.20 5.48 18.95
C TYR A 88 2.63 4.06 18.96
N THR A 89 2.07 3.61 20.09
CA THR A 89 1.39 2.31 20.24
C THR A 89 0.16 2.16 19.34
N TRP A 90 -0.63 3.22 19.19
CA TRP A 90 -1.82 3.18 18.34
C TRP A 90 -1.44 3.14 16.86
N ALA A 91 -0.43 3.94 16.47
CA ALA A 91 0.09 3.93 15.12
C ALA A 91 0.63 2.53 14.73
N LEU A 92 1.34 1.88 15.65
CA LEU A 92 1.84 0.52 15.46
C LEU A 92 0.71 -0.50 15.25
N ALA A 93 -0.37 -0.41 16.05
CA ALA A 93 -1.50 -1.33 15.94
C ALA A 93 -2.19 -1.20 14.58
N PHE A 94 -2.54 0.03 14.17
CA PHE A 94 -3.21 0.25 12.88
C PHE A 94 -2.33 -0.14 11.69
N ASP A 95 -1.02 0.17 11.72
CA ASP A 95 -0.08 -0.25 10.68
C ASP A 95 -0.02 -1.77 10.54
N SER A 96 -0.05 -2.50 11.65
CA SER A 96 -0.04 -3.97 11.62
C SER A 96 -1.31 -4.55 10.98
N VAL A 97 -2.46 -3.94 11.21
CA VAL A 97 -3.75 -4.34 10.61
C VAL A 97 -3.75 -4.05 9.11
N ILE A 98 -3.28 -2.86 8.70
CA ILE A 98 -3.19 -2.49 7.28
C ILE A 98 -2.20 -3.40 6.55
N LEU A 99 -1.05 -3.69 7.16
CA LEU A 99 -0.06 -4.62 6.63
C LEU A 99 -0.65 -6.03 6.41
N ALA A 100 -1.38 -6.55 7.39
CA ALA A 100 -2.03 -7.85 7.28
C ALA A 100 -3.06 -7.87 6.15
N GLY A 101 -3.88 -6.82 6.02
CA GLY A 101 -4.85 -6.67 4.93
C GLY A 101 -4.18 -6.64 3.55
N LEU A 102 -3.12 -5.85 3.39
CA LEU A 102 -2.37 -5.75 2.13
C LEU A 102 -1.66 -7.07 1.79
N LEU A 103 -1.14 -7.81 2.77
CA LEU A 103 -0.54 -9.13 2.55
C LEU A 103 -1.56 -10.15 2.05
N ILE A 104 -2.76 -10.21 2.65
CA ILE A 104 -3.82 -11.12 2.21
C ILE A 104 -4.17 -10.84 0.75
N ILE A 105 -4.39 -9.57 0.40
CA ILE A 105 -4.68 -9.14 -0.97
C ILE A 105 -3.51 -9.49 -1.91
N ALA A 106 -2.27 -9.23 -1.52
CA ALA A 106 -1.09 -9.54 -2.33
C ALA A 106 -0.99 -11.04 -2.64
N VAL A 107 -1.29 -11.90 -1.66
CA VAL A 107 -1.27 -13.37 -1.84
C VAL A 107 -2.41 -13.83 -2.74
N ILE A 108 -3.64 -13.34 -2.54
CA ILE A 108 -4.80 -13.74 -3.35
C ILE A 108 -4.62 -13.29 -4.81
N ALA A 109 -4.22 -12.04 -5.02
CA ALA A 109 -3.96 -11.50 -6.36
C ALA A 109 -2.70 -12.11 -7.00
N GLY A 110 -1.71 -12.49 -6.20
CA GLY A 110 -0.45 -13.07 -6.69
C GLY A 110 -0.60 -14.46 -7.30
N LYS A 111 -1.54 -15.27 -6.80
CA LYS A 111 -1.80 -16.62 -7.33
C LYS A 111 -2.06 -16.62 -8.85
N PRO A 112 -3.08 -15.92 -9.39
CA PRO A 112 -3.31 -15.91 -10.83
C PRO A 112 -2.25 -15.09 -11.60
N LEU A 113 -1.78 -13.97 -11.04
CA LEU A 113 -0.86 -13.06 -11.72
C LEU A 113 0.55 -13.63 -11.90
N SER A 114 0.97 -14.55 -11.02
CA SER A 114 2.29 -15.18 -11.11
C SER A 114 2.41 -16.17 -12.26
N TYR A 115 1.31 -16.81 -12.68
CA TYR A 115 1.31 -17.81 -13.76
C TYR A 115 0.94 -17.22 -15.12
N VAL A 116 0.36 -16.02 -15.14
CA VAL A 116 -0.01 -15.32 -16.36
C VAL A 116 1.21 -14.61 -16.97
N LYS A 117 1.55 -15.01 -18.20
CA LYS A 117 2.45 -14.24 -19.07
C LYS A 117 1.60 -13.29 -19.90
N CYS A 118 1.70 -11.99 -19.65
CA CYS A 118 1.00 -10.97 -20.45
C CYS A 118 1.40 -10.99 -21.94
N ASN A 119 2.47 -11.70 -22.31
CA ASN A 119 2.90 -11.88 -23.70
C ASN A 119 2.21 -13.05 -24.41
N ASP A 120 1.69 -14.02 -23.64
CA ASP A 120 0.93 -15.17 -24.13
C ASP A 120 -0.58 -14.92 -24.04
N ILE A 121 -0.96 -13.91 -23.26
CA ILE A 121 -2.33 -13.44 -23.19
C ILE A 121 -2.67 -12.79 -24.49
N GLY A 122 -3.78 -13.29 -24.99
CA GLY A 122 -4.49 -12.54 -25.92
C GLY A 122 -5.46 -11.48 -25.34
N GLY A 123 -5.57 -10.28 -25.94
CA GLY A 123 -6.64 -9.27 -25.94
C GLY A 123 -7.55 -8.90 -27.12
N SER A 124 -8.81 -8.66 -26.82
CA SER A 124 -9.51 -7.50 -27.40
C SER A 124 -9.40 -6.35 -26.40
N GLY A 125 -9.94 -5.19 -26.79
CA GLY A 125 -9.84 -3.86 -26.15
C GLY A 125 -10.08 -3.79 -24.65
N ASP A 126 -10.69 -4.84 -24.11
CA ASP A 126 -11.75 -4.62 -23.15
C ASP A 126 -11.28 -5.02 -21.75
N ALA A 127 -11.29 -4.04 -20.85
CA ALA A 127 -10.94 -4.22 -19.45
C ALA A 127 -11.90 -5.19 -18.77
N SER A 128 -13.17 -5.16 -19.19
CA SER A 128 -14.22 -6.08 -18.79
C SER A 128 -13.87 -7.55 -19.02
N ALA A 129 -13.36 -7.90 -20.18
CA ALA A 129 -13.11 -9.29 -20.56
C ALA A 129 -11.82 -9.84 -19.92
N PHE A 130 -10.79 -9.00 -19.70
CA PHE A 130 -9.66 -9.37 -18.84
C PHE A 130 -10.12 -9.59 -17.39
N ALA A 131 -10.95 -8.68 -16.86
CA ALA A 131 -11.47 -8.77 -15.50
C ALA A 131 -12.36 -10.01 -15.29
N SER A 132 -13.21 -10.35 -16.27
CA SER A 132 -14.07 -11.53 -16.28
C SER A 132 -13.26 -12.83 -16.35
N THR A 133 -12.22 -12.84 -17.19
CA THR A 133 -11.28 -13.97 -17.29
C THR A 133 -10.52 -14.16 -15.99
N LEU A 134 -10.01 -13.08 -15.39
CA LEU A 134 -9.32 -13.12 -14.10
C LEU A 134 -10.25 -13.60 -12.98
N ALA A 135 -11.50 -13.12 -12.95
CA ALA A 135 -12.53 -13.57 -12.01
C ALA A 135 -12.84 -15.06 -12.21
N SER A 136 -12.95 -15.54 -13.45
CA SER A 136 -13.10 -16.96 -13.75
C SER A 136 -11.88 -17.76 -13.29
N PHE A 137 -10.66 -17.31 -13.54
CA PHE A 137 -9.44 -18.00 -13.08
C PHE A 137 -9.35 -18.11 -11.56
N LEU A 138 -9.79 -17.08 -10.83
CA LEU A 138 -9.86 -17.12 -9.37
C LEU A 138 -10.86 -18.18 -8.87
N ASN A 139 -11.95 -18.38 -9.61
CA ASN A 139 -12.95 -19.41 -9.32
C ASN A 139 -12.54 -20.80 -9.88
N THR A 140 -11.70 -20.85 -10.91
CA THR A 140 -11.35 -22.04 -11.69
C THR A 140 -9.85 -22.34 -11.61
N VAL A 141 -9.26 -22.38 -10.42
CA VAL A 141 -7.87 -22.85 -10.18
C VAL A 141 -7.73 -24.38 -10.47
N SER A 142 -8.36 -24.89 -11.53
CA SER A 142 -8.27 -26.26 -12.05
C SER A 142 -8.60 -26.39 -13.56
N GLY A 143 -8.39 -25.37 -14.40
CA GLY A 143 -8.66 -25.54 -15.84
C GLY A 143 -8.05 -24.51 -16.78
N LYS A 144 -7.37 -25.00 -17.82
CA LYS A 144 -6.67 -24.25 -18.88
C LYS A 144 -7.68 -23.56 -19.82
N VAL A 145 -7.50 -22.27 -20.08
CA VAL A 145 -8.32 -21.50 -21.03
C VAL A 145 -7.43 -20.96 -22.15
N ILE A 146 -7.82 -21.19 -23.41
CA ILE A 146 -7.10 -20.78 -24.63
C ILE A 146 -8.06 -19.92 -25.46
N TYR A 147 -7.72 -18.65 -25.74
CA TYR A 147 -8.39 -17.85 -26.76
C TYR A 147 -7.38 -16.92 -27.45
N THR A 148 -7.38 -16.93 -28.79
CA THR A 148 -6.31 -16.42 -29.66
C THR A 148 -6.70 -15.24 -30.57
N ASP A 149 -7.92 -14.70 -30.50
CA ASP A 149 -8.34 -13.58 -31.37
C ASP A 149 -8.62 -12.28 -30.60
N PHE A 150 -9.05 -12.45 -29.36
CA PHE A 150 -8.84 -11.47 -28.32
C PHE A 150 -7.31 -11.53 -28.12
N ILE A 151 -6.32 -11.04 -28.95
CA ILE A 151 -4.83 -10.94 -28.67
C ILE A 151 -4.10 -9.61 -28.25
N ALA A 152 -4.45 -8.44 -28.78
CA ALA A 152 -3.60 -7.25 -28.61
C ALA A 152 -3.86 -6.36 -27.38
N ALA A 153 -5.10 -6.22 -26.89
CA ALA A 153 -5.44 -5.12 -25.98
C ALA A 153 -5.52 -5.43 -24.47
N SER A 154 -5.90 -6.65 -24.06
CA SER A 154 -5.73 -7.15 -22.69
C SER A 154 -4.27 -7.22 -22.24
N LYS A 155 -3.28 -7.17 -23.15
CA LYS A 155 -1.85 -7.10 -22.81
C LYS A 155 -1.49 -5.83 -22.04
N GLN A 156 -2.00 -4.67 -22.49
CA GLN A 156 -1.76 -3.41 -21.79
C GLN A 156 -2.40 -3.44 -20.39
N ILE A 157 -3.63 -3.94 -20.30
CA ILE A 157 -4.40 -4.02 -19.07
C ILE A 157 -3.79 -5.05 -18.09
N CYS A 158 -3.25 -6.16 -18.61
CA CYS A 158 -2.49 -7.14 -17.83
C CYS A 158 -1.23 -6.53 -17.21
N ASN A 159 -0.49 -5.72 -17.99
CA ASN A 159 0.67 -5.00 -17.48
C ASN A 159 0.29 -3.97 -16.41
N GLU A 160 -0.82 -3.25 -16.60
CA GLU A 160 -1.37 -2.32 -15.62
C GLU A 160 -1.72 -3.05 -14.30
N MET A 161 -2.40 -4.20 -14.36
CA MET A 161 -2.75 -5.00 -13.17
C MET A 161 -1.53 -5.60 -12.47
N LYS A 162 -0.52 -6.04 -13.23
CA LYS A 162 0.74 -6.53 -12.70
C LYS A 162 1.53 -5.42 -11.98
N ALA A 163 1.48 -4.20 -12.52
CA ALA A 163 2.06 -3.02 -11.88
C ALA A 163 1.33 -2.68 -10.56
N ILE A 164 -0.01 -2.71 -10.54
CA ILE A 164 -0.80 -2.50 -9.32
C ILE A 164 -0.42 -3.53 -8.25
N TRP A 165 -0.32 -4.81 -8.61
CA TRP A 165 0.11 -5.85 -7.68
C TRP A 165 1.53 -5.63 -7.14
N GLY A 166 2.47 -5.25 -8.01
CA GLY A 166 3.83 -4.88 -7.59
C GLY A 166 3.84 -3.70 -6.61
N LEU A 167 2.98 -2.70 -6.83
CA LEU A 167 2.84 -1.56 -5.93
C LEU A 167 2.21 -1.94 -4.58
N VAL A 168 1.29 -2.90 -4.56
CA VAL A 168 0.73 -3.47 -3.32
C VAL A 168 1.83 -4.17 -2.52
N ILE A 169 2.72 -4.92 -3.17
CA ILE A 169 3.89 -5.54 -2.50
C ILE A 169 4.84 -4.47 -1.95
N ALA A 170 5.15 -3.45 -2.76
CA ALA A 170 5.99 -2.33 -2.30
C ALA A 170 5.37 -1.65 -1.07
N SER A 171 4.05 -1.45 -1.07
CA SER A 171 3.32 -0.91 0.09
C SER A 171 3.44 -1.82 1.31
N CYS A 172 3.35 -3.14 1.15
CA CYS A 172 3.58 -4.10 2.24
C CYS A 172 4.98 -3.93 2.86
N ILE A 173 6.01 -3.78 2.03
CA ILE A 173 7.39 -3.58 2.50
C ILE A 173 7.47 -2.29 3.32
N PHE A 174 6.93 -1.19 2.81
CA PHE A 174 6.94 0.07 3.55
C PHE A 174 6.19 -0.02 4.88
N PHE A 175 5.02 -0.65 4.93
CA PHE A 175 4.28 -0.85 6.17
C PHE A 175 5.02 -1.78 7.15
N ALA A 176 5.74 -2.79 6.66
CA ALA A 176 6.59 -3.62 7.50
C ALA A 176 7.72 -2.79 8.14
N PHE A 177 8.36 -1.89 7.39
CA PHE A 177 9.37 -0.98 7.95
C PHE A 177 8.80 -0.05 9.02
N THR A 178 7.58 0.48 8.86
CA THR A 178 6.96 1.34 9.89
C THR A 178 6.55 0.56 11.13
N VAL A 179 6.08 -0.69 10.97
CA VAL A 179 5.84 -1.61 12.10
C VAL A 179 7.14 -1.90 12.85
N LEU A 180 8.23 -2.26 12.15
CA LEU A 180 9.51 -2.58 12.79
C LEU A 180 10.07 -1.40 13.58
N THR A 181 10.10 -0.20 12.98
CA THR A 181 10.56 1.02 13.66
C THR A 181 9.67 1.38 14.85
N GLY A 182 8.34 1.22 14.72
CA GLY A 182 7.39 1.40 15.82
C GLY A 182 7.61 0.42 16.98
N VAL A 183 7.87 -0.86 16.67
CA VAL A 183 8.20 -1.90 17.66
C VAL A 183 9.48 -1.57 18.42
N ILE A 184 10.53 -1.15 17.70
CA ILE A 184 11.82 -0.78 18.31
C ILE A 184 11.64 0.40 19.27
N LEU A 185 10.93 1.46 18.86
CA LEU A 185 10.62 2.61 19.72
C LEU A 185 9.80 2.20 20.95
N PHE A 186 8.83 1.30 20.76
CA PHE A 186 8.04 0.77 21.86
C PHE A 186 8.89 0.01 22.88
N PHE A 187 9.77 -0.88 22.43
CA PHE A 187 10.68 -1.61 23.33
C PHE A 187 11.66 -0.68 24.06
N PHE A 188 12.24 0.32 23.38
CA PHE A 188 13.10 1.31 24.04
C PHE A 188 12.35 2.12 25.10
N SER A 189 11.12 2.56 24.81
CA SER A 189 10.30 3.28 25.78
C SER A 189 9.97 2.43 27.02
N ARG A 190 9.78 1.11 26.86
CA ARG A 190 9.57 0.19 27.97
C ARG A 190 10.83 -0.06 28.79
N ARG A 191 12.00 -0.11 28.15
CA ARG A 191 13.29 -0.27 28.85
C ARG A 191 13.64 0.96 29.67
N ALA A 192 13.40 2.17 29.14
CA ALA A 192 13.57 3.41 29.89
C ALA A 192 12.71 3.42 31.17
N LYS A 193 11.44 3.03 31.08
CA LYS A 193 10.54 2.93 32.25
C LYS A 193 10.94 1.85 33.25
N LYS A 194 11.62 0.77 32.84
CA LYS A 194 12.12 -0.28 33.74
C LYS A 194 13.46 0.04 34.39
N GLY A 195 14.22 0.99 33.83
CA GLY A 195 15.54 1.42 34.34
C GLY A 195 15.49 2.57 35.35
N GLU A 196 14.31 3.13 35.61
CA GLU A 196 14.10 4.14 36.62
C GLU A 196 13.77 3.43 37.95
N PRO A 197 14.63 3.49 38.99
CA PRO A 197 14.22 3.05 40.31
C PRO A 197 13.07 3.96 40.74
N LEU A 198 11.89 3.35 40.98
CA LEU A 198 10.80 3.99 41.68
C LEU A 198 11.35 4.53 43.00
N GLY A 199 11.39 5.84 43.15
CA GLY A 199 11.70 6.44 44.42
C GLY A 199 11.43 7.94 44.45
N PRO A 200 10.98 8.46 45.59
CA PRO A 200 9.96 7.93 46.52
C PRO A 200 8.53 8.35 46.12
#